data_AF-A0A705SLV0-F1
#
_entry.id   AF-A0A705SLV0-F1
#
_cell.length_a   1.000
_cell.length_b   1.000
_cell.length_c   1.000
_cell.angle_alpha   90.00
_cell.angle_beta   90.00
_cell.angle_gamma   90.00
#
_symmetry.space_group_name_H-M   'P 1'
#
loop_
_entity.id
_entity.type
_entity.pdbx_description
1 polymer ?
#
loop_
_entity_poly.entity_id
_entity_poly.type
_entity_poly.pdbx_seq_one_letter_code
_entity_poly.pdbx_strand_id
1 'polypeptide(L)'
;LAQMAQFIDKVDKIYLTIDLDVLPVWEMPAVSAPAALGVPLIQVLRLIEPVCRSGKLQAADLVEFNPRFDEDGAAARVAARLGWQIAHWWR
;
A
#
# COMPACT_ATOMS: atom_id res chain seq x y z
N LEU A 1 8.11 -5.13 -12.66
CA LEU A 1 7.62 -6.41 -12.10
C LEU A 1 8.67 -7.51 -12.09
N ALA A 2 9.49 -7.70 -13.14
CA ALA A 2 10.54 -8.74 -13.16
C ALA A 2 11.49 -8.70 -11.95
N GLN A 3 11.97 -7.51 -11.57
CA GLN A 3 12.80 -7.33 -10.38
C GLN A 3 12.08 -7.72 -9.08
N MET A 4 10.76 -7.47 -8.98
CA MET A 4 9.95 -7.84 -7.81
C MET A 4 9.85 -9.36 -7.69
N ALA A 5 9.58 -10.06 -8.80
CA ALA A 5 9.55 -11.52 -8.82
C ALA A 5 10.91 -12.12 -8.40
N GLN A 6 12.01 -11.61 -8.96
CA GLN A 6 13.36 -12.03 -8.59
C GLN A 6 13.68 -11.78 -7.12
N PHE A 7 13.14 -10.72 -6.51
CA PHE A 7 13.30 -10.47 -5.07
C PHE A 7 12.50 -11.49 -4.25
N ILE A 8 11.23 -11.71 -4.60
CA ILE A 8 10.34 -12.68 -3.93
C ILE A 8 10.95 -14.08 -3.95
N ASP A 9 11.58 -14.49 -5.05
CA ASP A 9 12.22 -15.81 -5.17
C ASP A 9 13.40 -16.01 -4.21
N LYS A 10 14.09 -14.93 -3.83
CA LYS A 10 15.31 -14.96 -3.01
C LYS A 10 15.07 -14.96 -1.50
N VAL A 11 13.82 -14.78 -1.06
CA VAL A 11 13.48 -14.65 0.37
C VAL A 11 12.50 -15.73 0.78
N ASP A 12 12.52 -16.13 2.05
CA ASP A 12 11.57 -17.12 2.59
C ASP A 12 10.28 -16.47 3.11
N LYS A 13 10.40 -15.24 3.63
CA LYS A 13 9.34 -14.49 4.28
C LYS A 13 9.39 -13.03 3.84
N ILE A 14 8.22 -12.41 3.76
CA ILE A 14 8.05 -11.01 3.41
C ILE A 14 7.21 -10.32 4.46
N TYR A 15 7.64 -9.13 4.85
CA TYR A 15 6.86 -8.16 5.60
C TYR A 15 6.64 -6.94 4.70
N LEU A 16 5.38 -6.55 4.52
CA LEU A 16 4.97 -5.44 3.66
C LEU A 16 4.53 -4.26 4.52
N THR A 17 5.32 -3.20 4.55
CA THR A 17 4.88 -1.92 5.11
C THR A 17 4.56 -0.95 3.97
N ILE A 18 3.45 -0.23 4.06
CA ILE A 18 3.08 0.82 3.10
C ILE A 18 2.89 2.11 3.86
N ASP A 19 3.78 3.06 3.59
CA ASP A 19 3.57 4.45 3.94
C ASP A 19 2.53 5.06 2.99
N LEU A 20 1.45 5.60 3.56
CA LEU A 20 0.38 6.19 2.75
C LEU A 20 0.80 7.51 2.11
N ASP A 21 1.88 8.15 2.58
CA ASP A 21 2.45 9.35 1.96
C ASP A 21 3.01 9.11 0.54
N VAL A 22 3.20 7.84 0.16
CA VAL A 22 3.60 7.45 -1.21
C VAL A 22 2.53 7.82 -2.23
N LEU A 23 1.27 7.87 -1.83
CA LEU A 23 0.15 8.15 -2.71
C LEU A 23 0.09 9.64 -3.05
N PRO A 24 -0.38 10.01 -4.25
CA PRO A 24 -0.54 11.42 -4.59
C PRO A 24 -1.51 12.12 -3.64
N VAL A 25 -1.27 13.41 -3.38
CA VAL A 25 -2.08 14.25 -2.49
C VAL A 25 -3.58 14.25 -2.81
N TRP A 26 -3.96 14.06 -4.08
CA TRP A 26 -5.38 13.99 -4.46
C TRP A 26 -6.04 12.64 -4.16
N GLU A 27 -5.27 11.59 -3.86
CA GLU A 27 -5.78 10.28 -3.40
C GLU A 27 -5.59 10.09 -1.89
N MET A 28 -4.52 10.64 -1.31
CA MET A 28 -4.21 10.55 0.11
C MET A 28 -3.77 11.92 0.67
N PRO A 29 -4.71 12.85 0.88
CA PRO A 29 -4.41 14.11 1.55
C PRO A 29 -4.14 13.91 3.06
N ALA A 30 -4.61 12.80 3.62
CA ALA A 30 -4.62 12.53 5.05
C ALA A 30 -3.31 11.93 5.59
N VAL A 31 -2.19 12.61 5.37
CA VAL A 31 -0.84 12.23 5.86
C VAL A 31 -0.08 13.44 6.40
N SER A 32 1.04 13.22 7.09
CA SER A 32 1.90 14.28 7.63
C SER A 32 2.61 15.09 6.53
N ALA A 33 3.04 14.43 5.45
CA ALA A 33 3.75 15.03 4.32
C ALA A 33 3.16 14.58 2.96
N PRO A 34 2.08 15.22 2.47
CA PRO A 34 1.41 14.78 1.25
C PRO A 34 2.31 14.88 0.00
N ALA A 35 2.44 13.79 -0.76
CA ALA A 35 3.24 13.79 -1.97
C ALA A 35 2.56 14.55 -3.11
N ALA A 36 3.25 15.53 -3.69
CA ALA A 36 2.72 16.36 -4.78
C ALA A 36 2.40 15.58 -6.06
N LEU A 37 3.11 14.49 -6.34
CA LEU A 37 2.89 13.61 -7.50
C LEU A 37 2.63 12.16 -7.10
N GLY A 38 3.35 11.66 -6.08
CA GLY A 38 3.21 10.31 -5.55
C GLY A 38 3.25 9.18 -6.59
N VAL A 39 2.79 8.01 -6.16
CA VAL A 39 2.52 6.84 -6.99
C VAL A 39 1.03 6.54 -6.88
N PRO A 40 0.25 6.64 -7.98
CA PRO A 40 -1.18 6.39 -7.93
C PRO A 40 -1.51 5.01 -7.35
N LEU A 41 -2.59 4.91 -6.57
CA LEU A 41 -3.01 3.70 -5.86
C LEU A 41 -3.07 2.49 -6.79
N ILE A 42 -3.56 2.69 -8.02
CA ILE A 42 -3.63 1.61 -9.01
C ILE A 42 -2.24 1.03 -9.34
N GLN A 43 -1.18 1.83 -9.36
CA GLN A 43 0.18 1.35 -9.58
C GLN A 43 0.72 0.66 -8.33
N VAL A 44 0.44 1.20 -7.13
CA VAL A 44 0.79 0.52 -5.86
C VAL A 44 0.16 -0.87 -5.82
N LEU A 45 -1.14 -0.98 -6.10
CA LEU A 45 -1.86 -2.25 -6.16
C LEU A 45 -1.22 -3.25 -7.13
N ARG A 46 -0.85 -2.81 -8.33
CA ARG A 46 -0.15 -3.66 -9.32
C ARG A 46 1.23 -4.12 -8.84
N LEU A 47 1.94 -3.29 -8.08
CA LEU A 47 3.27 -3.61 -7.56
C LEU A 47 3.20 -4.62 -6.40
N ILE A 48 2.22 -4.48 -5.51
CA ILE A 48 2.11 -5.31 -4.31
C ILE A 48 1.32 -6.61 -4.54
N GLU A 49 0.53 -6.73 -5.60
CA GLU A 49 -0.21 -7.97 -5.92
C GLU A 49 0.69 -9.23 -5.90
N PRO A 50 1.83 -9.30 -6.64
CA PRO A 50 2.69 -10.48 -6.60
C PRO A 50 3.27 -10.75 -5.21
N VAL A 51 3.52 -9.70 -4.41
CA VAL A 51 4.00 -9.83 -3.02
C VAL A 51 2.92 -10.50 -2.16
N CYS A 52 1.69 -10.00 -2.23
CA CYS A 52 0.56 -10.53 -1.43
C CYS A 52 0.19 -11.96 -1.82
N ARG A 53 0.33 -12.31 -3.12
CA ARG A 53 0.03 -13.66 -3.63
C ARG A 53 1.19 -14.64 -3.55
N SER A 54 2.35 -14.23 -3.05
CA SER A 54 3.56 -15.07 -3.05
C SER A 54 3.48 -16.30 -2.16
N GLY A 55 2.53 -16.34 -1.21
CA GLY A 55 2.51 -17.31 -0.11
C GLY A 55 3.61 -17.05 0.94
N LYS A 56 4.43 -16.01 0.77
CA LYS A 56 5.55 -15.65 1.65
C LYS A 56 5.24 -14.45 2.55
N LEU A 57 4.13 -13.74 2.33
CA LEU A 57 3.72 -12.61 3.16
C LEU A 57 3.36 -13.08 4.58
N GLN A 58 3.98 -12.48 5.60
CA GLN A 58 3.81 -12.84 7.01
C GLN A 58 3.16 -11.73 7.85
N ALA A 59 3.33 -10.48 7.44
CA ALA A 59 2.80 -9.32 8.11
C ALA A 59 2.62 -8.20 7.10
N ALA A 60 1.61 -7.35 7.32
CA ALA A 60 1.47 -6.10 6.59
C ALA A 60 0.91 -4.99 7.47
N ASP A 61 1.34 -3.76 7.23
CA ASP A 61 0.74 -2.56 7.83
C ASP A 61 0.62 -1.41 6.82
N LEU A 62 -0.27 -0.48 7.17
CA LEU A 62 -0.46 0.82 6.53
C LEU A 62 -0.13 1.88 7.57
N VAL A 63 0.79 2.79 7.27
CA VAL A 63 1.28 3.80 8.21
C VAL A 63 1.01 5.23 7.70
N GLU A 64 1.31 6.23 8.54
CA GLU A 64 1.17 7.67 8.27
C GLU A 64 -0.26 8.20 8.01
N PHE A 65 -1.30 7.37 8.16
CA PHE A 65 -2.67 7.90 8.13
C PHE A 65 -2.87 8.93 9.24
N ASN A 66 -3.28 10.14 8.86
CA ASN A 66 -3.51 11.26 9.74
C ASN A 66 -4.96 11.76 9.61
N PRO A 67 -5.86 11.36 10.53
CA PRO A 67 -7.29 11.73 10.48
C PRO A 67 -7.54 13.24 10.48
N ARG A 68 -6.59 14.06 10.95
CA ARG A 68 -6.73 15.52 11.00
C ARG A 68 -6.87 16.15 9.61
N PHE A 69 -6.32 15.49 8.60
CA PHE A 69 -6.30 15.97 7.21
C PHE A 69 -7.23 15.15 6.30
N ASP A 70 -8.11 14.32 6.87
CA ASP A 70 -9.08 13.53 6.11
C ASP A 70 -10.42 14.29 5.96
N GLU A 71 -10.75 14.66 4.73
CA GLU A 71 -12.01 15.32 4.40
C GLU A 71 -13.09 14.27 4.11
N ASP A 72 -14.18 14.29 4.89
CA ASP A 72 -15.33 13.37 4.78
C ASP A 72 -14.97 11.88 4.72
N GLY A 73 -13.85 11.49 5.33
CA GLY A 73 -13.38 10.10 5.35
C GLY A 73 -12.88 9.59 3.98
N ALA A 74 -12.60 10.48 3.02
CA ALA A 74 -12.21 10.11 1.67
C ALA A 74 -10.89 9.33 1.67
N ALA A 75 -9.89 9.80 2.41
CA ALA A 75 -8.60 9.16 2.52
C ALA A 75 -8.68 7.86 3.33
N ALA A 76 -9.50 7.82 4.39
CA ALA A 76 -9.78 6.58 5.12
C ALA A 76 -10.36 5.48 4.21
N ARG A 77 -11.27 5.83 3.29
CA ARG A 77 -11.81 4.86 2.31
C ARG A 77 -10.74 4.35 1.34
N VAL A 78 -9.78 5.20 0.96
CA VAL A 78 -8.64 4.80 0.13
C VAL A 78 -7.72 3.83 0.88
N ALA A 79 -7.34 4.15 2.12
CA ALA A 79 -6.54 3.26 2.97
C ALA A 79 -7.27 1.93 3.24
N ALA A 80 -8.56 1.97 3.55
CA ALA A 80 -9.38 0.77 3.76
C ALA A 80 -9.47 -0.09 2.50
N ARG A 81 -9.58 0.51 1.31
CA ARG A 81 -9.57 -0.23 0.05
C ARG A 81 -8.24 -0.93 -0.18
N LEU A 82 -7.12 -0.25 0.08
CA LEU A 82 -5.78 -0.83 -0.01
C LEU A 82 -5.62 -2.01 0.97
N GLY A 83 -5.99 -1.81 2.23
CA GLY A 83 -5.93 -2.86 3.26
C GLY A 83 -6.79 -4.06 2.92
N TRP A 84 -8.03 -3.83 2.45
CA TRP A 84 -8.91 -4.91 1.99
C TRP A 84 -8.30 -5.69 0.82
N GLN A 85 -7.68 -4.99 -0.14
CA GLN A 85 -7.09 -5.64 -1.30
C GLN A 85 -5.89 -6.53 -0.92
N ILE A 86 -5.05 -6.08 0.03
CA ILE A 86 -3.98 -6.89 0.62
C ILE A 86 -4.56 -8.15 1.27
N ALA A 87 -5.55 -7.99 2.16
CA ALA A 87 -6.19 -9.12 2.84
C ALA A 87 -6.87 -10.10 1.86
N HIS A 88 -7.46 -9.58 0.78
CA HIS A 88 -8.08 -10.41 -0.25
C HIS A 88 -7.07 -11.26 -1.05
N TRP A 89 -5.87 -10.73 -1.28
CA TRP A 89 -4.80 -11.44 -1.99
C TRP A 89 -3.96 -12.35 -1.11
N TRP A 90 -3.87 -12.03 0.18
CA TRP A 90 -3.11 -12.77 1.19
C TRP A 90 -3.85 -14.04 1.62
N ARG A 91 -3.67 -15.10 0.82
CA ARG A 91 -4.21 -16.44 1.08
C ARG A 91 -3.17 -17.36 1.71
#